data_AF-A0A3Q1C7F0-F1
#
_entry.id   AF-A0A3Q1C7F0-F1
#
_cell.length_a   1.000
_cell.length_b   1.000
_cell.length_c   1.000
_cell.angle_alpha   90.00
_cell.angle_beta   90.00
_cell.angle_gamma   90.00
#
_symmetry.space_group_name_H-M   'P 1'
#
loop_
_entity.id
_entity.type
_entity.pdbx_description
1 polymer ?
#
loop_
_entity_poly.entity_id
_entity_poly.type
_entity_poly.pdbx_seq_one_letter_code
_entity_poly.pdbx_strand_id
1 'polypeptide(L)' 'MKGPCQYKRMYCPYYPDEYCPECDEHGYFVPWQCSHGYCYCVNVKTGEEIPYTKRPEGSDPLNCGEWL' A
#
# COMPACT_ATOMS: atom_id res chain seq x y z
N MET A 1 -1.39 -12.34 15.68
CA MET A 1 -2.58 -11.68 15.09
C MET A 1 -2.14 -11.14 13.74
N LYS A 2 -2.90 -11.36 12.65
CA LYS A 2 -2.56 -10.76 11.35
C LYS A 2 -2.82 -9.25 11.43
N GLY A 3 -1.85 -8.42 11.01
CA GLY A 3 -1.93 -6.96 11.08
C GLY A 3 -2.99 -6.35 10.14
N PRO A 4 -3.22 -5.03 10.20
CA PRO A 4 -4.31 -4.36 9.46
C PRO A 4 -4.20 -4.55 7.94
N CYS A 5 -2.99 -4.57 7.38
CA CYS A 5 -2.79 -4.83 5.95
C CYS A 5 -3.18 -6.26 5.60
N GLN A 6 -2.70 -7.25 6.36
CA GLN A 6 -3.01 -8.66 6.12
C GLN A 6 -4.50 -8.95 6.29
N TYR A 7 -5.18 -8.28 7.23
CA TYR A 7 -6.63 -8.34 7.37
C TYR A 7 -7.32 -7.84 6.10
N LYS A 8 -6.94 -6.68 5.57
CA LYS A 8 -7.48 -6.16 4.31
C LYS A 8 -7.16 -7.08 3.12
N ARG A 9 -5.93 -7.60 3.03
CA ARG A 9 -5.47 -8.49 1.96
C ARG A 9 -6.22 -9.83 1.92
N MET A 10 -6.71 -10.31 3.06
CA MET A 10 -7.53 -11.52 3.14
C MET A 10 -8.83 -11.41 2.32
N TYR A 11 -9.35 -10.21 2.11
CA TYR A 11 -10.59 -9.99 1.38
C TYR A 11 -10.41 -9.80 -0.14
N CYS A 12 -9.19 -9.66 -0.65
CA CYS A 12 -8.93 -9.45 -2.08
C CYS A 12 -9.56 -10.51 -3.01
N PRO A 13 -9.58 -11.82 -2.66
CA PRO A 13 -10.22 -12.82 -3.52
C PRO A 13 -11.74 -12.62 -3.70
N TYR A 14 -12.39 -11.90 -2.77
CA TYR A 14 -13.83 -11.61 -2.83
C TYR A 14 -14.15 -10.34 -3.64
N TYR A 15 -13.17 -9.46 -3.83
CA TYR A 15 -13.33 -8.15 -4.48
C TYR A 15 -12.20 -7.92 -5.50
N PRO A 16 -12.23 -8.59 -6.66
CA PRO A 16 -11.13 -8.55 -7.64
C PRO A 16 -10.93 -7.17 -8.29
N ASP A 17 -11.96 -6.32 -8.28
CA ASP A 17 -11.92 -4.94 -8.78
C ASP A 17 -11.41 -3.94 -7.72
N GLU A 18 -11.24 -4.39 -6.48
CA GLU A 18 -10.65 -3.57 -5.42
C GLU A 18 -9.13 -3.72 -5.37
N TYR A 19 -8.48 -2.65 -4.94
CA TYR A 19 -7.05 -2.66 -4.70
C TYR A 19 -6.66 -3.67 -3.59
N CYS A 20 -5.73 -4.56 -3.91
CA CYS A 20 -5.16 -5.52 -2.98
C CYS A 20 -3.81 -5.04 -2.41
N PRO A 21 -3.69 -4.73 -1.10
CA PRO A 21 -2.50 -4.09 -0.57
C PRO A 21 -1.33 -5.04 -0.40
N GLU A 22 -0.12 -4.55 -0.66
CA GLU A 22 1.12 -5.24 -0.30
C GLU A 22 1.40 -5.07 1.20
N CYS A 23 1.77 -6.17 1.84
CA CYS A 23 2.01 -6.21 3.28
C CYS A 23 3.42 -6.69 3.57
N ASP A 24 4.01 -6.17 4.64
CA ASP A 24 5.26 -6.69 5.18
C ASP A 24 5.05 -7.99 5.99
N GLU A 25 6.15 -8.54 6.51
CA GLU A 25 6.15 -9.77 7.31
C GLU A 25 5.39 -9.64 8.64
N HIS A 26 5.28 -8.42 9.18
CA HIS A 26 4.56 -8.11 10.42
C HIS A 26 3.06 -7.89 10.17
N GLY A 27 2.65 -7.75 8.91
CA GLY A 27 1.27 -7.52 8.50
C GLY A 27 0.85 -6.06 8.47
N TYR A 28 1.82 -5.15 8.46
CA TYR A 28 1.63 -3.72 8.16
C TYR A 28 1.70 -3.48 6.65
N PHE A 29 1.28 -2.29 6.23
CA PHE A 29 1.38 -1.89 4.84
C PHE A 29 2.84 -1.60 4.51
N VAL A 30 3.34 -2.10 3.37
CA VAL A 30 4.61 -1.58 2.87
C VAL A 30 4.48 -0.08 2.56
N PRO A 31 5.53 0.73 2.76
CA PRO A 31 5.43 2.19 2.69
C PRO A 31 5.01 2.72 1.32
N TRP A 32 5.38 2.02 0.24
CA TRP A 32 4.91 2.28 -1.12
C TRP A 32 3.85 1.26 -1.48
N GLN A 33 2.76 1.69 -2.11
CA GLN A 33 1.72 0.80 -2.60
C GLN A 33 1.49 1.08 -4.07
N CYS A 34 1.27 0.04 -4.87
CA CYS A 34 0.99 0.16 -6.29
C CYS A 34 -0.37 -0.46 -6.62
N SER A 35 -1.15 0.25 -7.43
CA SER A 35 -2.52 -0.09 -7.80
C SER A 35 -2.89 0.54 -9.13
N HIS A 36 -3.42 -0.26 -10.04
CA HIS A 36 -3.95 0.19 -11.33
C HIS A 36 -2.98 1.09 -12.14
N GLY A 37 -1.67 0.78 -12.16
CA GLY A 37 -0.69 1.54 -12.93
C GLY A 37 -0.13 2.76 -12.21
N TYR A 38 -0.42 2.93 -10.92
CA TYR A 38 0.09 4.03 -10.10
C TYR A 38 0.68 3.51 -8.79
N CYS A 39 1.76 4.14 -8.35
CA CYS A 39 2.31 3.95 -7.02
C CYS A 39 2.18 5.22 -6.18
N TYR A 40 2.03 5.07 -4.87
CA TYR A 40 1.92 6.15 -3.90
C TYR A 40 2.49 5.72 -2.56
N CYS A 41 2.88 6.68 -1.71
CA CYS A 41 3.25 6.37 -0.34
C CYS A 41 1.98 6.22 0.52
N VAL A 42 2.06 5.38 1.55
CA VAL A 42 0.98 5.19 2.52
C VAL A 42 1.50 5.26 3.95
N ASN A 43 0.62 5.60 4.88
CA ASN A 43 0.88 5.38 6.30
C ASN A 43 0.95 3.86 6.58
N VAL A 44 2.04 3.37 7.17
CA VAL A 44 2.26 1.93 7.37
C VAL A 44 1.27 1.26 8.32
N LYS A 45 0.62 2.03 9.20
CA LYS A 45 -0.36 1.52 10.18
C LYS A 45 -1.78 1.52 9.62
N THR A 46 -2.17 2.57 8.89
CA THR A 46 -3.56 2.74 8.40
C THR A 46 -3.73 2.34 6.94
N GLY A 47 -2.67 2.39 6.12
CA GLY A 47 -2.72 2.18 4.68
C GLY A 47 -3.31 3.36 3.90
N GLU A 48 -3.49 4.51 4.56
CA GLU A 48 -3.98 5.74 3.94
C GLU A 48 -2.90 6.35 3.04
N GLU A 49 -3.29 6.73 1.83
CA GLU A 49 -2.42 7.42 0.87
C GLU A 49 -1.91 8.74 1.45
N ILE A 50 -0.61 8.99 1.29
CA ILE A 50 0.00 10.28 1.60
C ILE A 50 -0.24 11.23 0.43
N PRO A 51 -0.87 12.40 0.64
CA PRO A 51 -1.17 13.35 -0.42
C PRO A 51 0.07 13.71 -1.25
N TYR A 52 -0.15 13.92 -2.56
CA TYR A 52 0.88 14.36 -3.51
C TYR A 52 2.03 13.36 -3.77
N THR A 53 1.89 12.11 -3.33
CA THR A 53 2.88 11.04 -3.58
C THR A 53 2.53 10.13 -4.75
N LYS A 54 1.31 10.24 -5.31
CA LYS A 54 0.85 9.39 -6.41
C LYS A 54 1.57 9.68 -7.72
N ARG A 55 2.12 8.64 -8.34
CA ARG A 55 2.86 8.70 -9.61
C ARG A 55 2.59 7.47 -10.47
N PRO A 56 2.77 7.52 -11.79
CA PRO A 56 2.70 6.33 -12.64
C PRO A 56 3.74 5.27 -12.22
N GLU A 57 3.38 4.00 -12.37
CA GLU A 57 4.31 2.88 -12.22
C GLU A 57 5.52 3.04 -13.16
N GLY A 58 6.72 2.70 -12.67
CA GLY A 58 7.97 2.85 -13.42
C GLY A 58 8.60 4.26 -13.40
N SER A 59 8.01 5.20 -12.66
CA SER A 59 8.66 6.48 -12.32
C SER A 59 9.81 6.30 -11.30
N ASP A 60 10.62 7.35 -11.13
CA ASP A 60 11.71 7.35 -10.13
C ASP A 60 11.20 6.90 -8.74
N PRO A 61 12.01 6.11 -8.00
CA PRO A 61 11.56 5.48 -6.76
C PRO A 61 11.01 6.51 -5.75
N LEU A 62 9.84 6.22 -5.20
CA LEU A 62 9.23 7.00 -4.14
C LEU A 62 10.06 6.86 -2.86
N ASN A 63 10.65 7.95 -2.38
CA ASN A 63 11.23 7.98 -1.04
C ASN A 63 10.10 8.14 -0.01
N CYS A 64 9.51 7.03 0.41
CA CYS A 64 8.46 7.00 1.43
C CYS A 64 9.00 7.00 2.87
N GLY A 65 10.33 7.09 3.06
CA GLY A 65 10.99 6.99 4.37
C GLY A 65 10.80 8.19 5.28
N GLU A 66 10.43 9.35 4.74
CA GLU A 66 10.23 10.59 5.52
C GLU A 66 8.90 10.65 6.28
N TRP A 67 8.03 9.64 6.12
CA TRP A 67 6.64 9.67 6.59
C TRP A 67 6.23 8.43 7.42
N LEU A 68 7.23 7.70 7.94
CA LEU A 68 7.11 6.49 8.76
C LEU A 68 6.97 6.76 10.25
#